data_AF-A0A9W7YQK9-F1
#
_entry.id   AF-A0A9W7YQK9-F1
#
_cell.length_a   1.000
_cell.length_b   1.000
_cell.length_c   1.000
_cell.angle_alpha   90.00
_cell.angle_beta   90.00
_cell.angle_gamma   90.00
#
_symmetry.space_group_name_H-M   'P 1'
#
loop_
_entity.id
_entity.type
_entity.pdbx_description
1 polymer ?
#
loop_
_entity_poly.entity_id
_entity_poly.type
_entity_poly.pdbx_seq_one_letter_code
_entity_poly.pdbx_strand_id
1 'polypeptide(L)'
;RATTTYMVQRAYPMLPAVLCEDLCSLNPGVDRLAFSVMWEIEPESATVCSTWFGRTVISSACKLSYDDAQHVIDGGHLADSLACFEHTGVRVAPASQQRRSDIEASVLWFFRLSKIMRKRRFDEGALSLHSVRLSFDLDDNGQPIGCRTYDIKDSNRLIEEFMLLANMSVAARIEACFPDAALLRRHSPPLERRLDEVCRQLSHSGIDIDTQSAGAISRSIQDISDPAIRYTVEEMLISPMQRAAYFSTHAVADRNDYRHYALNAPLYTHFTSPIRRYADVVVHRTLEASLAVYGNHVAAEHPLLPPYFSPYFPQTAAAGSLTTSVNDARAVLIPKPEAIAGIAHQCNLRKDAAKKAQEASSTLFLVNYLTAAALRMDTPGVITQAIVTKVKENGISFVTPMFGVDGIIYMDRMADRKGQVVSTDGRKWKLNMWSVKPASVTLVWKAVPQPSTNPKASDSEHQLANMLSALVIDDTRHSVVDLGCNGTTETITQTLRIFDKISVCIIPETSPPSVTVKLAMPYINN
;
A
#
# COMPACT_ATOMS: atom_id res chain seq x y z
N ARG A 1 -6.09 16.12 16.61
CA ARG A 1 -5.11 15.18 15.99
C ARG A 1 -5.78 14.20 15.03
N ALA A 2 -6.83 13.49 15.45
CA ALA A 2 -7.65 12.54 14.65
C ALA A 2 -6.95 11.28 14.13
N THR A 3 -5.65 11.35 13.81
CA THR A 3 -4.80 10.19 13.49
C THR A 3 -3.38 10.45 13.98
N THR A 4 -2.62 9.38 14.24
CA THR A 4 -1.15 9.44 14.33
C THR A 4 -0.58 9.68 12.93
N THR A 5 0.42 10.55 12.82
CA THR A 5 1.16 10.79 11.57
C THR A 5 2.50 10.08 11.63
N TYR A 6 2.78 9.19 10.69
CA TYR A 6 4.04 8.45 10.61
C TYR A 6 4.97 9.15 9.62
N MET A 7 6.13 9.59 10.11
CA MET A 7 7.26 10.03 9.29
C MET A 7 8.31 8.91 9.27
N VAL A 8 9.31 9.04 8.40
CA VAL A 8 10.39 8.03 8.28
C VAL A 8 11.15 7.88 9.61
N GLN A 9 11.50 8.99 10.26
CA GLN A 9 12.32 9.02 11.46
C GLN A 9 11.54 8.96 12.78
N ARG A 10 10.22 9.25 12.77
CA ARG A 10 9.40 9.25 13.98
C ARG A 10 7.90 9.24 13.70
N ALA A 11 7.12 8.84 14.70
CA ALA A 11 5.67 9.01 14.70
C ALA A 11 5.26 10.23 15.56
N TYR A 12 4.22 10.94 15.13
CA TYR A 12 3.53 11.97 15.91
C TYR A 12 2.23 11.38 16.46
N PRO A 13 2.22 10.89 17.71
CA PRO A 13 1.13 10.08 18.22
C PRO A 13 -0.16 10.88 18.39
N MET A 14 -1.30 10.23 18.17
CA MET A 14 -2.61 10.83 18.41
C MET A 14 -2.87 11.08 19.89
N LEU A 15 -2.43 10.16 20.75
CA LEU A 15 -2.59 10.20 22.21
C LEU A 15 -1.23 10.44 22.89
N PRO A 16 -1.20 10.76 24.19
CA PRO A 16 0.04 10.84 24.96
C PRO A 16 0.82 9.51 24.97
N ALA A 17 2.15 9.60 25.10
CA ALA A 17 3.06 8.45 25.10
C ALA A 17 2.67 7.39 26.16
N VAL A 18 2.28 7.83 27.36
CA VAL A 18 1.82 6.94 28.45
C VAL A 18 0.65 6.03 28.01
N LEU A 19 -0.26 6.54 27.17
CA LEU A 19 -1.34 5.72 26.61
C LEU A 19 -0.85 4.87 25.43
N CYS A 20 -0.11 5.47 24.50
CA CYS A 20 0.29 4.80 23.26
C CYS A 20 1.32 3.67 23.46
N GLU A 21 2.27 3.85 24.37
CA GLU A 21 3.47 3.01 24.49
C GLU A 21 3.37 2.03 25.66
N ASP A 22 2.55 2.35 26.67
CA ASP A 22 2.42 1.56 27.88
C ASP A 22 0.99 1.06 28.13
N LEU A 23 0.07 1.94 28.56
CA LEU A 23 -1.22 1.52 29.12
C LEU A 23 -2.15 0.86 28.10
N CYS A 24 -2.22 1.39 26.88
CA CYS A 24 -3.04 0.81 25.82
C CYS A 24 -2.23 -0.09 24.87
N SER A 25 -0.90 -0.05 24.93
CA SER A 25 -0.05 -0.96 24.15
C SER A 25 -0.19 -2.38 24.68
N LEU A 26 -0.41 -3.35 23.79
CA LEU A 26 -0.55 -4.76 24.13
C LEU A 26 0.83 -5.41 24.33
N ASN A 27 1.59 -4.87 25.28
CA ASN A 27 2.94 -5.35 25.61
C ASN A 27 2.87 -6.77 26.19
N PRO A 28 3.83 -7.64 25.84
CA PRO A 28 3.81 -9.03 26.29
C PRO A 28 4.12 -9.16 27.78
N GLY A 29 3.57 -10.21 28.40
CA GLY A 29 3.80 -10.54 29.80
C GLY A 29 3.14 -9.60 30.81
N VAL A 30 2.18 -8.78 30.38
CA VAL A 30 1.43 -7.87 31.27
C VAL A 30 -0.05 -7.90 30.91
N ASP A 31 -0.90 -7.86 31.94
CA ASP A 31 -2.34 -7.77 31.74
C ASP A 31 -2.73 -6.44 31.11
N ARG A 32 -3.64 -6.52 30.15
CA ARG A 32 -4.14 -5.40 29.36
C ARG A 32 -5.65 -5.51 29.16
N LEU A 33 -6.32 -4.37 29.30
CA LEU A 33 -7.72 -4.24 28.90
C LEU A 33 -7.80 -4.25 27.36
N ALA A 34 -8.74 -5.01 26.83
CA ALA A 34 -9.00 -5.11 25.41
C ALA A 34 -10.50 -5.08 25.12
N PHE A 35 -10.84 -4.71 23.88
CA PHE A 35 -12.16 -4.94 23.31
C PHE A 35 -12.00 -6.03 22.25
N SER A 36 -12.50 -7.22 22.55
CA SER A 36 -12.31 -8.40 21.73
C SER A 36 -13.51 -8.68 20.84
N VAL A 37 -13.19 -9.19 19.65
CA VAL A 37 -14.14 -9.87 18.76
C VAL A 37 -13.66 -11.32 18.68
N MET A 38 -14.53 -12.27 19.03
CA MET A 38 -14.23 -13.70 18.98
C MET A 38 -15.18 -14.35 17.98
N TRP A 39 -14.65 -15.27 17.18
CA TRP A 39 -15.42 -16.01 16.19
C TRP A 39 -15.28 -17.50 16.43
N GLU A 40 -16.39 -18.22 16.30
CA GLU A 40 -16.35 -19.64 16.02
C GLU A 40 -16.28 -19.79 14.50
N ILE A 41 -15.22 -20.41 14.01
CA ILE A 41 -14.94 -20.53 12.58
C ILE A 41 -14.88 -22.02 12.23
N GLU A 42 -15.62 -22.41 11.20
CA GLU A 42 -15.51 -23.75 10.63
C GLU A 42 -14.12 -23.90 9.96
N PRO A 43 -13.34 -24.96 10.26
CA PRO A 43 -11.93 -25.04 9.87
C PRO A 43 -11.64 -25.19 8.37
N GLU A 44 -12.52 -25.82 7.61
CA GLU A 44 -12.29 -26.20 6.20
C GLU A 44 -12.60 -25.07 5.22
N SER A 45 -13.74 -24.41 5.41
CA SER A 45 -14.28 -23.29 4.63
C SER A 45 -13.91 -21.91 5.21
N ALA A 46 -13.38 -21.86 6.44
CA ALA A 46 -13.12 -20.62 7.17
C ALA A 46 -14.37 -19.72 7.26
N THR A 47 -15.55 -20.33 7.43
CA THR A 47 -16.83 -19.63 7.56
C THR A 47 -17.11 -19.33 9.03
N VAL A 48 -17.59 -18.11 9.32
CA VAL A 48 -17.94 -17.69 10.68
C VAL A 48 -19.29 -18.28 11.06
N CYS A 49 -19.33 -19.09 12.11
CA CYS A 49 -20.53 -19.73 12.67
C CYS A 49 -21.20 -18.90 13.77
N SER A 50 -20.41 -18.14 14.53
CA SER A 50 -20.93 -17.21 15.53
C SER A 50 -19.91 -16.11 15.80
N THR A 51 -20.39 -14.97 16.27
CA THR A 51 -19.54 -13.84 16.67
C THR A 51 -19.88 -13.40 18.08
N TRP A 52 -18.85 -13.16 18.89
CA TRP A 52 -18.96 -12.59 20.22
C TRP A 52 -18.20 -11.27 20.29
N PHE A 53 -18.80 -10.28 20.93
CA PHE A 53 -18.19 -8.97 21.18
C PHE A 53 -18.18 -8.69 22.67
N GLY A 54 -17.07 -8.18 23.19
CA GLY A 54 -17.03 -7.76 24.58
C GLY A 54 -15.70 -7.22 25.06
N ARG A 55 -15.73 -6.62 26.25
CA ARG A 55 -14.54 -6.21 26.97
C ARG A 55 -13.88 -7.42 27.62
N THR A 56 -12.57 -7.48 27.50
CA THR A 56 -11.76 -8.60 28.00
C THR A 56 -10.51 -8.08 28.69
N VAL A 57 -9.92 -8.92 29.52
CA VAL A 57 -8.53 -8.77 29.97
C VAL A 57 -7.72 -9.82 29.22
N ILE A 58 -6.60 -9.41 28.63
CA ILE A 58 -5.67 -10.29 27.93
C ILE A 58 -4.26 -10.13 28.49
N SER A 59 -3.44 -11.16 28.32
CA SER A 59 -2.02 -11.12 28.63
C SER A 59 -1.28 -11.67 27.41
N SER A 60 -0.64 -10.79 26.63
CA SER A 60 0.00 -11.22 25.38
C SER A 60 1.22 -12.09 25.69
N ALA A 61 1.31 -13.25 25.06
CA ALA A 61 2.40 -14.19 25.31
C ALA A 61 3.73 -13.71 24.71
N CYS A 62 3.71 -13.00 23.59
CA CYS A 62 4.91 -12.54 22.92
C CYS A 62 4.62 -11.33 22.01
N LYS A 63 5.67 -10.73 21.47
CA LYS A 63 5.58 -9.67 20.46
C LYS A 63 6.33 -10.11 19.22
N LEU A 64 5.61 -10.67 18.26
CA LEU A 64 6.17 -11.10 16.98
C LEU A 64 6.32 -9.92 16.02
N SER A 65 7.45 -9.87 15.33
CA SER A 65 7.58 -9.11 14.08
C SER A 65 6.93 -9.89 12.91
N TYR A 66 6.72 -9.20 11.78
CA TYR A 66 6.26 -9.88 10.56
C TYR A 66 7.28 -10.91 10.05
N ASP A 67 8.57 -10.71 10.33
CA ASP A 67 9.62 -11.63 9.93
C ASP A 67 9.64 -12.89 10.80
N ASP A 68 9.41 -12.75 12.11
CA ASP A 68 9.27 -13.90 13.02
C ASP A 68 8.10 -14.79 12.58
N ALA A 69 6.93 -14.18 12.32
CA ALA A 69 5.76 -14.90 11.85
C ALA A 69 5.95 -15.51 10.46
N GLN A 70 6.65 -14.81 9.56
CA GLN A 70 6.96 -15.33 8.23
C GLN A 70 7.89 -16.54 8.32
N HIS A 71 8.91 -16.48 9.19
CA HIS A 71 9.83 -17.61 9.37
C HIS A 71 9.11 -18.88 9.81
N VAL A 72 8.13 -18.78 10.71
CA VAL A 72 7.26 -19.90 11.10
C VAL A 72 6.42 -20.40 9.91
N ILE A 73 5.82 -19.49 9.14
CA ILE A 73 5.03 -19.82 7.94
C ILE A 73 5.87 -20.59 6.91
N ASP A 74 7.16 -20.24 6.79
CA ASP A 74 8.12 -20.86 5.86
C ASP A 74 8.66 -22.22 6.38
N GLY A 75 8.20 -22.69 7.54
CA GLY A 75 8.58 -23.98 8.14
C GLY A 75 9.72 -23.90 9.16
N GLY A 76 10.13 -22.70 9.56
CA GLY A 76 11.08 -22.46 10.64
C GLY A 76 10.44 -22.46 12.03
N HIS A 77 11.25 -22.18 13.05
CA HIS A 77 10.84 -22.09 14.46
C HIS A 77 11.16 -20.71 15.04
N LEU A 78 10.39 -20.28 16.05
CA LEU A 78 10.64 -19.04 16.76
C LEU A 78 12.01 -19.09 17.45
N ALA A 79 12.79 -18.01 17.30
CA ALA A 79 14.11 -17.92 17.88
C ALA A 79 14.09 -18.09 19.41
N ASP A 80 15.04 -18.85 19.96
CA ASP A 80 15.16 -19.06 21.41
C ASP A 80 15.32 -17.74 22.18
N SER A 81 15.92 -16.72 21.56
CA SER A 81 16.08 -15.38 22.12
C SER A 81 14.78 -14.56 22.20
N LEU A 82 13.73 -14.94 21.46
CA LEU A 82 12.44 -14.23 21.50
C LEU A 82 11.82 -14.34 22.90
N ALA A 83 11.52 -13.19 23.51
CA ALA A 83 10.85 -13.15 24.80
C ALA A 83 9.39 -13.63 24.68
N CYS A 84 9.13 -14.81 25.23
CA CYS A 84 7.81 -15.41 25.31
C CYS A 84 7.45 -15.61 26.79
N PHE A 85 6.17 -15.45 27.09
CA PHE A 85 5.62 -15.50 28.44
C PHE A 85 4.41 -16.44 28.50
N GLU A 86 4.21 -17.04 29.67
CA GLU A 86 3.03 -17.82 29.99
C GLU A 86 2.43 -17.37 31.33
N HIS A 87 1.11 -17.47 31.43
CA HIS A 87 0.39 -17.08 32.64
C HIS A 87 0.07 -18.35 33.45
N THR A 88 0.74 -18.52 34.59
CA THR A 88 0.57 -19.71 35.47
C THR A 88 -0.51 -19.52 36.53
N GLY A 89 -1.50 -18.68 36.23
CA GLY A 89 -2.61 -18.32 37.12
C GLY A 89 -2.25 -17.28 38.19
N VAL A 90 -1.09 -17.40 38.84
CA VAL A 90 -0.66 -16.49 39.93
C VAL A 90 0.41 -15.49 39.48
N ARG A 91 1.22 -15.84 38.46
CA ARG A 91 2.31 -15.00 37.94
C ARG A 91 2.55 -15.21 36.45
N VAL A 92 3.19 -14.23 35.83
CA VAL A 92 3.76 -14.34 34.49
C VAL A 92 5.17 -14.93 34.61
N ALA A 93 5.46 -15.98 33.84
CA ALA A 93 6.74 -16.67 33.80
C ALA A 93 7.28 -16.73 32.36
N PRO A 94 8.59 -16.95 32.15
CA PRO A 94 9.12 -17.28 30.83
C PRO A 94 8.40 -18.49 30.24
N ALA A 95 8.03 -18.42 28.96
CA ALA A 95 7.30 -19.47 28.28
C ALA A 95 8.12 -20.76 28.19
N SER A 96 7.47 -21.90 28.46
CA SER A 96 7.98 -23.22 28.17
C SER A 96 8.20 -23.44 26.67
N GLN A 97 9.03 -24.43 26.30
CA GLN A 97 9.20 -24.83 24.89
C GLN A 97 7.88 -25.29 24.26
N GLN A 98 7.02 -25.93 25.06
CA GLN A 98 5.67 -26.29 24.64
C GLN A 98 4.87 -25.04 24.27
N ARG A 99 4.90 -24.00 25.11
CA ARG A 99 4.18 -22.76 24.84
C ARG A 99 4.66 -22.07 23.55
N ARG A 100 5.96 -22.10 23.26
CA ARG A 100 6.50 -21.60 21.97
C ARG A 100 5.93 -22.40 20.80
N SER A 101 5.92 -23.72 20.91
CA SER A 101 5.34 -24.62 19.90
C SER A 101 3.84 -24.37 19.70
N ASP A 102 3.09 -24.07 20.76
CA ASP A 102 1.67 -23.72 20.66
C ASP A 102 1.45 -22.37 19.94
N ILE A 103 2.35 -21.40 20.13
CA ILE A 103 2.33 -20.12 19.42
C ILE A 103 2.60 -20.36 17.93
N GLU A 104 3.60 -21.17 17.58
CA GLU A 104 3.91 -21.55 16.20
C GLU A 104 2.71 -22.22 15.53
N ALA A 105 2.12 -23.21 16.21
CA ALA A 105 0.91 -23.90 15.73
C ALA A 105 -0.25 -22.93 15.52
N SER A 106 -0.42 -21.95 16.42
CA SER A 106 -1.44 -20.90 16.28
C SER A 106 -1.19 -20.01 15.06
N VAL A 107 0.06 -19.59 14.81
CA VAL A 107 0.43 -18.81 13.62
C VAL A 107 0.08 -19.58 12.35
N LEU A 108 0.44 -20.86 12.27
CA LEU A 108 0.13 -21.71 11.12
C LEU A 108 -1.38 -21.93 10.95
N TRP A 109 -2.13 -22.05 12.04
CA TRP A 109 -3.58 -22.15 12.02
C TRP A 109 -4.23 -20.88 11.45
N PHE A 110 -3.87 -19.71 11.96
CA PHE A 110 -4.34 -18.42 11.45
C PHE A 110 -3.92 -18.20 10.00
N PHE A 111 -2.70 -18.62 9.63
CA PHE A 111 -2.24 -18.54 8.25
C PHE A 111 -3.12 -19.36 7.31
N ARG A 112 -3.40 -20.63 7.64
CA ARG A 112 -4.29 -21.51 6.86
C ARG A 112 -5.65 -20.86 6.62
N LEU A 113 -6.29 -20.37 7.68
CA LEU A 113 -7.59 -19.70 7.58
C LEU A 113 -7.51 -18.43 6.74
N SER A 114 -6.47 -17.61 6.91
CA SER A 114 -6.30 -16.37 6.14
C SER A 114 -6.18 -16.64 4.64
N LYS A 115 -5.55 -17.73 4.21
CA LYS A 115 -5.46 -18.10 2.79
C LYS A 115 -6.83 -18.41 2.19
N ILE A 116 -7.65 -19.17 2.91
CA ILE A 116 -9.02 -19.51 2.49
C ILE A 116 -9.88 -18.24 2.42
N MET A 117 -9.86 -17.42 3.47
CA MET A 117 -10.60 -16.16 3.53
C MET A 117 -10.19 -15.20 2.42
N ARG A 118 -8.89 -15.04 2.18
CA ARG A 118 -8.36 -14.18 1.12
C ARG A 118 -8.79 -14.67 -0.26
N LYS A 119 -8.62 -15.97 -0.53
CA LYS A 119 -9.04 -16.56 -1.81
C LYS A 119 -10.51 -16.28 -2.08
N ARG A 120 -11.39 -16.61 -1.12
CA ARG A 120 -12.83 -16.34 -1.21
C ARG A 120 -13.12 -14.85 -1.49
N ARG A 121 -12.49 -13.94 -0.75
CA ARG A 121 -12.68 -12.48 -0.92
C ARG A 121 -12.34 -11.98 -2.33
N PHE A 122 -11.29 -12.52 -2.95
CA PHE A 122 -10.95 -12.17 -4.35
C PHE A 122 -11.85 -12.89 -5.36
N ASP A 123 -12.22 -14.15 -5.11
CA ASP A 123 -13.16 -14.91 -5.95
C ASP A 123 -14.54 -14.20 -5.98
N GLU A 124 -14.95 -13.61 -4.86
CA GLU A 124 -16.17 -12.80 -4.72
C GLU A 124 -16.04 -11.38 -5.28
N GLY A 125 -14.85 -10.95 -5.72
CA GLY A 125 -14.67 -9.73 -6.49
C GLY A 125 -14.08 -8.53 -5.75
N ALA A 126 -13.24 -8.75 -4.74
CA ALA A 126 -12.37 -7.70 -4.21
C ALA A 126 -11.28 -7.29 -5.22
N LEU A 127 -10.76 -6.08 -5.05
CA LEU A 127 -9.69 -5.47 -5.82
C LEU A 127 -8.57 -5.01 -4.89
N SER A 128 -7.33 -5.36 -5.23
CA SER A 128 -6.13 -4.83 -4.58
C SER A 128 -5.24 -4.19 -5.63
N LEU A 129 -4.95 -2.91 -5.45
CA LEU A 129 -3.99 -2.17 -6.26
C LEU A 129 -2.83 -1.79 -5.35
N HIS A 130 -1.62 -2.18 -5.75
CA HIS A 130 -0.43 -1.95 -4.94
C HIS A 130 0.26 -0.69 -5.43
N SER A 131 0.73 0.12 -4.48
CA SER A 131 1.64 1.23 -4.75
C SER A 131 2.99 0.94 -4.09
N VAL A 132 4.10 1.30 -4.73
CA VAL A 132 5.42 1.17 -4.10
C VAL A 132 5.45 1.96 -2.80
N ARG A 133 5.91 1.31 -1.74
CA ARG A 133 6.23 1.96 -0.46
C ARG A 133 7.70 1.77 -0.21
N LEU A 134 8.39 2.86 0.11
CA LEU A 134 9.80 2.82 0.47
C LEU A 134 9.97 2.59 1.96
N SER A 135 11.01 1.82 2.30
CA SER A 135 11.55 1.66 3.64
C SER A 135 13.00 2.14 3.64
N PHE A 136 13.38 2.87 4.68
CA PHE A 136 14.72 3.43 4.82
C PHE A 136 15.42 2.81 6.03
N ASP A 137 16.69 2.46 5.88
CA ASP A 137 17.58 2.18 7.01
C ASP A 137 18.30 3.46 7.38
N LEU A 138 18.23 3.85 8.65
CA LEU A 138 18.83 5.08 9.15
C LEU A 138 20.06 4.74 10.00
N ASP A 139 21.09 5.57 9.93
CA ASP A 139 22.20 5.55 10.88
C ASP A 139 21.83 6.23 12.21
N ASP A 140 22.78 6.25 13.15
CA ASP A 140 22.61 6.87 14.48
C ASP A 140 22.34 8.38 14.41
N ASN A 141 22.72 9.04 13.31
CA ASN A 141 22.47 10.46 13.06
C ASN A 141 21.12 10.70 12.35
N GLY A 142 20.35 9.65 12.07
CA GLY A 142 19.07 9.71 11.37
C GLY A 142 19.20 9.92 9.86
N GLN A 143 20.37 9.66 9.27
CA GLN A 143 20.60 9.75 7.82
C GLN A 143 20.31 8.41 7.14
N PRO A 144 19.68 8.41 5.96
CA PRO A 144 19.35 7.18 5.25
C PRO A 144 20.60 6.55 4.60
N ILE A 145 20.99 5.37 5.06
CA ILE A 145 22.07 4.55 4.50
C ILE A 145 21.57 3.47 3.53
N GLY A 146 20.28 3.12 3.64
CA GLY A 146 19.61 2.14 2.78
C GLY A 146 18.23 2.61 2.35
N CYS A 147 17.81 2.23 1.15
CA CYS A 147 16.47 2.44 0.61
C CYS A 147 16.04 1.16 -0.11
N ARG A 148 14.88 0.61 0.27
CA ARG A 148 14.29 -0.58 -0.36
C ARG A 148 12.79 -0.45 -0.51
N THR A 149 12.20 -1.23 -1.41
CA THR A 149 10.76 -1.43 -1.45
C THR A 149 10.30 -2.21 -0.22
N TYR A 150 9.14 -1.87 0.32
CA TYR A 150 8.50 -2.60 1.39
C TYR A 150 7.63 -3.71 0.80
N ASP A 151 8.12 -4.94 0.91
CA ASP A 151 7.43 -6.11 0.36
C ASP A 151 6.37 -6.61 1.34
N ILE A 152 5.16 -6.81 0.83
CA ILE A 152 4.04 -7.35 1.60
C ILE A 152 4.16 -8.88 1.61
N LYS A 153 4.47 -9.44 2.78
CA LYS A 153 4.65 -10.88 3.00
C LYS A 153 3.33 -11.57 3.36
N ASP A 154 3.35 -12.89 3.42
CA ASP A 154 2.18 -13.69 3.82
C ASP A 154 1.78 -13.44 5.27
N SER A 155 2.76 -13.18 6.15
CA SER A 155 2.48 -12.73 7.53
C SER A 155 1.73 -11.39 7.60
N ASN A 156 1.97 -10.45 6.65
CA ASN A 156 1.18 -9.22 6.55
C ASN A 156 -0.27 -9.52 6.13
N ARG A 157 -0.44 -10.39 5.13
CA ARG A 157 -1.76 -10.78 4.60
C ARG A 157 -2.58 -11.54 5.63
N LEU A 158 -1.94 -12.36 6.46
CA LEU A 158 -2.57 -13.03 7.60
C LEU A 158 -3.27 -12.01 8.49
N ILE A 159 -2.53 -11.01 8.99
CA ILE A 159 -3.10 -9.98 9.85
C ILE A 159 -4.16 -9.16 9.10
N GLU A 160 -3.93 -8.85 7.82
CA GLU A 160 -4.90 -8.11 6.99
C GLU A 160 -6.29 -8.76 7.01
N GLU A 161 -6.41 -10.07 6.75
CA GLU A 161 -7.71 -10.74 6.66
C GLU A 161 -8.48 -10.72 7.99
N PHE A 162 -7.81 -10.96 9.13
CA PHE A 162 -8.47 -10.91 10.44
C PHE A 162 -8.85 -9.48 10.85
N MET A 163 -8.05 -8.48 10.48
CA MET A 163 -8.39 -7.08 10.72
C MET A 163 -9.59 -6.65 9.87
N LEU A 164 -9.68 -7.12 8.62
CA LEU A 164 -10.84 -6.88 7.76
C LEU A 164 -12.10 -7.55 8.35
N LEU A 165 -12.00 -8.81 8.79
CA LEU A 165 -13.09 -9.54 9.44
C LEU A 165 -13.58 -8.84 10.72
N ALA A 166 -12.67 -8.37 11.58
CA ALA A 166 -13.00 -7.54 12.75
C ALA A 166 -13.76 -6.27 12.35
N ASN A 167 -13.23 -5.51 11.40
CA ASN A 167 -13.81 -4.25 10.96
C ASN A 167 -15.20 -4.44 10.33
N MET A 168 -15.40 -5.47 9.52
CA MET A 168 -16.70 -5.78 8.90
C MET A 168 -17.73 -6.27 9.93
N SER A 169 -17.33 -7.16 10.85
CA SER A 169 -18.20 -7.65 11.93
C SER A 169 -18.70 -6.51 12.81
N VAL A 170 -17.81 -5.58 13.17
CA VAL A 170 -18.16 -4.41 13.97
C VAL A 170 -19.02 -3.42 13.18
N ALA A 171 -18.73 -3.19 11.90
CA ALA A 171 -19.54 -2.32 11.04
C ALA A 171 -20.99 -2.79 10.96
N ALA A 172 -21.18 -4.08 10.71
CA ALA A 172 -22.50 -4.71 10.66
C ALA A 172 -23.23 -4.57 12.01
N ARG A 173 -22.54 -4.84 13.12
CA ARG A 173 -23.09 -4.71 14.47
C ARG A 173 -23.56 -3.30 14.82
N ILE A 174 -22.74 -2.28 14.53
CA ILE A 174 -23.08 -0.89 14.91
C ILE A 174 -24.17 -0.30 14.02
N GLU A 175 -24.18 -0.59 12.72
CA GLU A 175 -25.22 -0.11 11.80
C GLU A 175 -26.57 -0.75 12.12
N ALA A 176 -26.58 -2.06 12.38
CA ALA A 176 -27.74 -2.79 12.84
C ALA A 176 -28.36 -2.25 14.14
N CYS A 177 -27.53 -1.80 15.07
CA CYS A 177 -27.98 -1.31 16.37
C CYS A 177 -28.37 0.16 16.33
N PHE A 178 -27.71 0.94 15.49
CA PHE A 178 -27.81 2.39 15.43
C PHE A 178 -27.78 2.86 13.96
N PRO A 179 -28.84 2.59 13.18
CA PRO A 179 -28.86 2.85 11.73
C PRO A 179 -28.66 4.33 11.40
N ASP A 180 -29.08 5.25 12.26
CA ASP A 180 -28.90 6.69 12.07
C ASP A 180 -27.69 7.27 12.83
N ALA A 181 -26.87 6.45 13.49
CA ALA A 181 -25.76 6.95 14.31
C ALA A 181 -24.49 6.08 14.24
N ALA A 182 -24.26 5.41 13.11
CA ALA A 182 -23.06 4.63 12.88
C ALA A 182 -22.01 5.43 12.11
N LEU A 183 -20.76 5.41 12.61
CA LEU A 183 -19.60 5.91 11.88
C LEU A 183 -19.02 4.78 11.03
N LEU A 184 -19.20 4.86 9.72
CA LEU A 184 -18.75 3.87 8.75
C LEU A 184 -17.70 4.46 7.80
N ARG A 185 -17.18 3.61 6.91
CA ARG A 185 -16.17 3.96 5.92
C ARG A 185 -16.48 3.31 4.58
N ARG A 186 -16.77 4.14 3.57
CA ARG A 186 -17.10 3.72 2.21
C ARG A 186 -15.96 3.98 1.23
N HIS A 187 -16.07 3.37 0.05
CA HIS A 187 -15.20 3.63 -1.09
C HIS A 187 -16.05 3.65 -2.35
N SER A 188 -16.24 4.83 -2.91
CA SER A 188 -16.99 5.04 -4.15
C SER A 188 -16.30 4.37 -5.34
N PRO A 189 -17.04 4.03 -6.41
CA PRO A 189 -16.47 3.50 -7.64
C PRO A 189 -15.50 4.50 -8.31
N PRO A 190 -14.65 4.05 -9.25
CA PRO A 190 -13.71 4.91 -9.96
C PRO A 190 -14.41 6.04 -10.73
N LEU A 191 -13.66 7.10 -11.03
CA LEU A 191 -14.13 8.15 -11.93
C LEU A 191 -14.17 7.61 -13.37
N GLU A 192 -15.37 7.32 -13.88
CA GLU A 192 -15.63 6.68 -15.17
C GLU A 192 -14.80 7.27 -16.32
N ARG A 193 -14.88 8.60 -16.55
CA ARG A 193 -14.11 9.28 -17.60
C ARG A 193 -12.59 9.02 -17.53
N ARG A 194 -12.03 8.94 -16.33
CA ARG A 194 -10.58 8.69 -16.14
C ARG A 194 -10.26 7.21 -16.32
N LEU A 195 -11.15 6.33 -15.86
CA LEU A 195 -11.00 4.89 -16.04
C LEU A 195 -11.01 4.55 -17.54
N ASP A 196 -11.96 5.09 -18.31
CA ASP A 196 -12.05 4.91 -19.75
C ASP A 196 -10.81 5.40 -20.50
N GLU A 197 -10.21 6.50 -20.04
CA GLU A 197 -8.97 7.02 -20.61
C GLU A 197 -7.81 6.04 -20.41
N VAL A 198 -7.68 5.48 -19.21
CA VAL A 198 -6.66 4.48 -18.89
C VAL A 198 -6.91 3.19 -19.67
N CYS A 199 -8.14 2.67 -19.68
CA CYS A 199 -8.49 1.46 -20.42
C CYS A 199 -8.23 1.61 -21.92
N ARG A 200 -8.59 2.76 -22.52
CA ARG A 200 -8.25 3.04 -23.92
C ARG A 200 -6.74 2.99 -24.17
N GLN A 201 -5.92 3.53 -23.26
CA GLN A 201 -4.45 3.47 -23.38
C GLN A 201 -3.92 2.03 -23.29
N LEU A 202 -4.50 1.22 -22.41
CA LEU A 202 -4.14 -0.19 -22.25
C LEU A 202 -4.53 -1.02 -23.47
N SER A 203 -5.73 -0.84 -24.03
CA SER A 203 -6.19 -1.57 -25.22
C SER A 203 -5.31 -1.31 -26.44
N HIS A 204 -4.82 -0.07 -26.63
CA HIS A 204 -3.85 0.23 -27.71
C HIS A 204 -2.52 -0.53 -27.55
N SER A 205 -2.20 -0.92 -26.32
CA SER A 205 -1.00 -1.72 -25.98
C SER A 205 -1.28 -3.23 -25.96
N GLY A 206 -2.49 -3.64 -26.35
CA GLY A 206 -2.93 -5.04 -26.38
C GLY A 206 -3.34 -5.60 -25.00
N ILE A 207 -3.70 -4.74 -24.05
CA ILE A 207 -4.17 -5.14 -22.72
C ILE A 207 -5.59 -4.63 -22.53
N ASP A 208 -6.55 -5.55 -22.50
CA ASP A 208 -7.95 -5.23 -22.23
C ASP A 208 -8.28 -5.46 -20.75
N ILE A 209 -8.87 -4.46 -20.12
CA ILE A 209 -9.29 -4.52 -18.71
C ILE A 209 -10.82 -4.46 -18.65
N ASP A 210 -11.44 -5.49 -18.10
CA ASP A 210 -12.87 -5.49 -17.81
C ASP A 210 -13.17 -4.59 -16.60
N THR A 211 -13.94 -3.53 -16.83
CA THR A 211 -14.27 -2.49 -15.84
C THR A 211 -15.66 -2.64 -15.22
N GLN A 212 -16.40 -3.72 -15.51
CA GLN A 212 -17.77 -3.92 -15.01
C GLN A 212 -17.87 -3.95 -13.48
N SER A 213 -16.80 -4.37 -12.80
CA SER A 213 -16.74 -4.42 -11.34
C SER A 213 -15.29 -4.40 -10.83
N ALA A 214 -15.12 -4.16 -9.53
CA ALA A 214 -13.83 -4.28 -8.86
C ALA A 214 -13.19 -5.67 -9.09
N GLY A 215 -13.98 -6.74 -9.00
CA GLY A 215 -13.53 -8.10 -9.24
C GLY A 215 -13.14 -8.38 -10.68
N ALA A 216 -13.86 -7.80 -11.65
CA ALA A 216 -13.52 -7.90 -13.06
C ALA A 216 -12.18 -7.23 -13.38
N ILE A 217 -11.93 -6.05 -12.81
CA ILE A 217 -10.63 -5.37 -12.89
C ILE A 217 -9.55 -6.26 -12.26
N SER A 218 -9.81 -6.83 -11.08
CA SER A 218 -8.85 -7.69 -10.39
C SER A 218 -8.48 -8.93 -11.21
N ARG A 219 -9.44 -9.59 -11.84
CA ARG A 219 -9.19 -10.76 -12.71
C ARG A 219 -8.36 -10.35 -13.92
N SER A 220 -8.73 -9.26 -14.58
CA SER A 220 -7.99 -8.74 -15.74
C SER A 220 -6.52 -8.43 -15.42
N ILE A 221 -6.23 -7.93 -14.22
CA ILE A 221 -4.85 -7.70 -13.75
C ILE A 221 -4.10 -9.02 -13.50
N GLN A 222 -4.78 -10.01 -12.93
CA GLN A 222 -4.19 -11.33 -12.64
C GLN A 222 -3.81 -12.10 -13.91
N ASP A 223 -4.54 -11.89 -14.99
CA ASP A 223 -4.27 -12.52 -16.30
C ASP A 223 -3.01 -11.97 -16.99
N ILE A 224 -2.47 -10.83 -16.53
CA ILE A 224 -1.22 -10.27 -17.05
C ILE A 224 -0.04 -11.06 -16.49
N SER A 225 0.67 -11.80 -17.35
CA SER A 225 1.78 -12.69 -16.94
C SER A 225 3.04 -11.96 -16.49
N ASP A 226 3.41 -10.87 -17.18
CA ASP A 226 4.62 -10.09 -16.90
C ASP A 226 4.44 -9.25 -15.62
N PRO A 227 5.23 -9.48 -14.56
CA PRO A 227 5.10 -8.74 -13.30
C PRO A 227 5.34 -7.24 -13.42
N ALA A 228 6.24 -6.81 -14.31
CA ALA A 228 6.57 -5.40 -14.51
C ALA A 228 5.44 -4.66 -15.25
N ILE A 229 4.84 -5.32 -16.24
CA ILE A 229 3.64 -4.80 -16.93
C ILE A 229 2.46 -4.78 -15.96
N ARG A 230 2.23 -5.86 -15.20
CA ARG A 230 1.17 -5.95 -14.20
C ARG A 230 1.25 -4.79 -13.20
N TYR A 231 2.44 -4.56 -12.64
CA TYR A 231 2.71 -3.43 -11.75
C TYR A 231 2.37 -2.09 -12.41
N THR A 232 2.81 -1.88 -13.66
CA THR A 232 2.54 -0.64 -14.38
C THR A 232 1.05 -0.42 -14.62
N VAL A 233 0.31 -1.49 -14.93
CA VAL A 233 -1.15 -1.45 -15.09
C VAL A 233 -1.83 -1.13 -13.76
N GLU A 234 -1.41 -1.75 -12.66
CA GLU A 234 -1.93 -1.44 -11.32
C GLU A 234 -1.75 0.06 -10.99
N GLU A 235 -0.56 0.61 -11.18
CA GLU A 235 -0.27 2.04 -10.98
C GLU A 235 -1.15 2.96 -11.85
N MET A 236 -1.32 2.62 -13.13
CA MET A 236 -2.20 3.38 -14.03
C MET A 236 -3.66 3.38 -13.53
N LEU A 237 -4.12 2.25 -12.99
CA LEU A 237 -5.47 2.05 -12.46
C LEU A 237 -5.68 2.67 -11.07
N ILE A 238 -4.65 3.08 -10.34
CA ILE A 238 -4.81 3.84 -9.08
C ILE A 238 -5.37 5.25 -9.34
N SER A 239 -4.92 5.91 -10.40
CA SER A 239 -5.29 7.30 -10.70
C SER A 239 -6.79 7.60 -10.93
N PRO A 240 -7.60 6.69 -11.52
CA PRO A 240 -9.06 6.87 -11.58
C PRO A 240 -9.80 6.52 -10.28
N MET A 241 -9.17 5.82 -9.33
CA MET A 241 -9.83 5.37 -8.09
C MET A 241 -10.15 6.56 -7.18
N GLN A 242 -11.29 6.48 -6.48
CA GLN A 242 -11.66 7.48 -5.49
C GLN A 242 -10.99 7.19 -4.14
N ARG A 243 -10.91 8.20 -3.26
CA ARG A 243 -10.39 7.99 -1.91
C ARG A 243 -11.51 7.44 -1.03
N ALA A 244 -11.22 6.38 -0.28
CA ALA A 244 -12.15 5.87 0.74
C ALA A 244 -12.32 6.87 1.89
N ALA A 245 -13.56 7.13 2.29
CA ALA A 245 -13.94 8.19 3.22
C ALA A 245 -14.81 7.66 4.37
N TYR A 246 -14.61 8.20 5.57
CA TYR A 246 -15.54 8.05 6.68
C TYR A 246 -16.82 8.83 6.41
N PHE A 247 -17.95 8.31 6.88
CA PHE A 247 -19.24 8.98 6.80
C PHE A 247 -20.14 8.60 7.99
N SER A 248 -21.09 9.47 8.31
CA SER A 248 -22.20 9.15 9.22
C SER A 248 -23.32 8.52 8.41
N THR A 249 -23.91 7.42 8.89
CA THR A 249 -25.07 6.82 8.22
C THR A 249 -26.25 7.78 8.11
N HIS A 250 -26.43 8.70 9.07
CA HIS A 250 -27.41 9.79 9.00
C HIS A 250 -27.23 10.72 7.79
N ALA A 251 -26.00 10.92 7.34
CA ALA A 251 -25.67 11.85 6.27
C ALA A 251 -25.79 11.24 4.87
N VAL A 252 -26.06 9.93 4.76
CA VAL A 252 -26.14 9.20 3.50
C VAL A 252 -27.46 8.43 3.48
N ALA A 253 -28.40 8.91 2.66
CA ALA A 253 -29.75 8.38 2.61
C ALA A 253 -29.84 6.98 1.96
N ASP A 254 -29.10 6.76 0.88
CA ASP A 254 -29.09 5.46 0.20
C ASP A 254 -28.08 4.50 0.85
N ARG A 255 -28.56 3.35 1.34
CA ARG A 255 -27.69 2.31 1.91
C ARG A 255 -26.78 1.66 0.87
N ASN A 256 -27.12 1.70 -0.42
CA ASN A 256 -26.25 1.19 -1.48
C ASN A 256 -24.94 1.98 -1.56
N ASP A 257 -24.96 3.24 -1.15
CA ASP A 257 -23.78 4.12 -1.10
C ASP A 257 -22.86 3.84 0.09
N TYR A 258 -23.18 2.86 0.95
CA TYR A 258 -22.33 2.48 2.09
C TYR A 258 -21.17 1.57 1.65
N ARG A 259 -21.32 0.96 0.46
CA ARG A 259 -20.42 -0.05 -0.09
C ARG A 259 -18.98 0.44 -0.16
N HIS A 260 -18.06 -0.49 0.07
CA HIS A 260 -16.65 -0.29 -0.15
C HIS A 260 -16.22 -0.98 -1.46
N TYR A 261 -16.15 -0.21 -2.55
CA TYR A 261 -15.86 -0.69 -3.92
C TYR A 261 -14.70 -1.71 -3.98
N ALA A 262 -13.49 -1.31 -3.56
CA ALA A 262 -12.32 -2.18 -3.65
C ALA A 262 -12.36 -3.41 -2.73
N LEU A 263 -13.05 -3.35 -1.59
CA LEU A 263 -13.15 -4.52 -0.70
C LEU A 263 -14.30 -5.45 -1.10
N ASN A 264 -15.14 -5.01 -2.04
CA ASN A 264 -16.42 -5.59 -2.35
C ASN A 264 -17.30 -5.87 -1.11
N ALA A 265 -17.28 -4.97 -0.13
CA ALA A 265 -18.00 -5.14 1.13
C ALA A 265 -19.19 -4.18 1.22
N PRO A 266 -20.39 -4.63 1.66
CA PRO A 266 -21.56 -3.76 1.80
C PRO A 266 -21.39 -2.76 2.95
N LEU A 267 -20.77 -3.19 4.05
CA LEU A 267 -20.50 -2.37 5.23
C LEU A 267 -19.04 -2.53 5.65
N TYR A 268 -18.40 -1.41 5.99
CA TYR A 268 -17.03 -1.40 6.49
C TYR A 268 -16.84 -0.21 7.44
N THR A 269 -16.00 -0.39 8.46
CA THR A 269 -15.56 0.68 9.35
C THR A 269 -14.10 0.46 9.77
N HIS A 270 -13.58 1.30 10.65
CA HIS A 270 -12.31 1.06 11.30
C HIS A 270 -12.52 0.90 12.81
N PHE A 271 -12.07 -0.23 13.34
CA PHE A 271 -12.19 -0.60 14.75
C PHE A 271 -10.83 -1.00 15.36
N THR A 272 -9.94 -1.60 14.57
CA THR A 272 -8.76 -2.33 15.06
C THR A 272 -7.56 -1.46 15.45
N SER A 273 -7.68 -0.14 15.53
CA SER A 273 -6.54 0.76 15.82
C SER A 273 -6.91 2.04 16.59
N PRO A 274 -7.60 1.95 17.75
CA PRO A 274 -8.04 3.11 18.54
C PRO A 274 -6.91 3.98 19.09
N ILE A 275 -5.70 3.42 19.27
CA ILE A 275 -4.53 4.16 19.76
C ILE A 275 -4.05 5.22 18.76
N ARG A 276 -4.26 4.97 17.45
CA ARG A 276 -3.70 5.79 16.36
C ARG A 276 -4.76 6.39 15.43
N ARG A 277 -6.04 6.08 15.62
CA ARG A 277 -7.14 6.60 14.80
C ARG A 277 -8.34 6.94 15.69
N TYR A 278 -8.84 8.16 15.57
CA TYR A 278 -9.97 8.63 16.38
C TYR A 278 -11.31 8.04 15.91
N ALA A 279 -11.44 7.70 14.63
CA ALA A 279 -12.64 7.03 14.12
C ALA A 279 -12.88 5.71 14.87
N ASP A 280 -11.83 4.92 15.10
CA ASP A 280 -11.89 3.69 15.87
C ASP A 280 -12.34 3.95 17.32
N VAL A 281 -11.96 5.05 17.95
CA VAL A 281 -12.43 5.41 19.30
C VAL A 281 -13.95 5.64 19.32
N VAL A 282 -14.50 6.32 18.32
CA VAL A 282 -15.95 6.53 18.20
C VAL A 282 -16.67 5.21 17.95
N VAL A 283 -16.10 4.35 17.08
CA VAL A 283 -16.63 3.02 16.81
C VAL A 283 -16.60 2.14 18.05
N HIS A 284 -15.54 2.18 18.87
CA HIS A 284 -15.45 1.45 20.14
C HIS A 284 -16.57 1.84 21.11
N ARG A 285 -16.84 3.15 21.26
CA ARG A 285 -17.95 3.64 22.10
C ARG A 285 -19.32 3.20 21.57
N THR A 286 -19.48 3.21 20.25
CA THR A 286 -20.72 2.78 19.59
C THR A 286 -20.93 1.26 19.75
N LEU A 287 -19.87 0.48 19.60
CA LEU A 287 -19.91 -0.97 19.81
C LEU A 287 -20.23 -1.30 21.26
N GLU A 288 -19.62 -0.62 22.23
CA GLU A 288 -19.96 -0.75 23.65
C GLU A 288 -21.46 -0.48 23.90
N ALA A 289 -21.97 0.63 23.39
CA ALA A 289 -23.37 0.98 23.51
C ALA A 289 -24.30 -0.07 22.87
N SER A 290 -23.81 -0.81 21.86
CA SER A 290 -24.56 -1.91 21.24
C SER A 290 -24.62 -3.17 22.13
N LEU A 291 -23.68 -3.36 23.06
CA LEU A 291 -23.66 -4.53 23.95
C LEU A 291 -24.82 -4.48 24.95
N ALA A 292 -25.25 -3.29 25.36
CA ALA A 292 -26.41 -3.10 26.24
C ALA A 292 -27.76 -3.48 25.60
N VAL A 293 -27.76 -3.83 24.31
CA VAL A 293 -28.96 -3.89 23.46
C VAL A 293 -29.18 -5.32 23.00
N TYR A 294 -28.14 -5.88 22.39
CA TYR A 294 -28.16 -7.20 21.80
C TYR A 294 -27.28 -8.17 22.59
N GLY A 295 -26.75 -7.79 23.76
CA GLY A 295 -25.82 -8.60 24.53
C GLY A 295 -24.50 -8.85 23.79
N ASN A 296 -23.74 -9.85 24.22
CA ASN A 296 -22.41 -10.12 23.68
C ASN A 296 -22.41 -11.09 22.50
N HIS A 297 -23.41 -11.97 22.37
CA HIS A 297 -23.45 -13.04 21.37
C HIS A 297 -24.30 -12.68 20.16
N VAL A 298 -23.85 -13.07 18.96
CA VAL A 298 -24.60 -13.00 17.70
C VAL A 298 -24.41 -14.33 16.96
N ALA A 299 -25.49 -15.07 16.73
CA ALA A 299 -25.47 -16.29 15.91
C ALA A 299 -25.24 -15.97 14.43
N ALA A 300 -24.63 -16.85 13.63
CA ALA A 300 -24.42 -16.61 12.19
C ALA A 300 -25.72 -16.43 11.38
N GLU A 301 -26.82 -17.06 11.81
CA GLU A 301 -28.13 -16.89 11.16
C GLU A 301 -28.83 -15.58 11.56
N HIS A 302 -28.24 -14.79 12.45
CA HIS A 302 -28.84 -13.55 12.92
C HIS A 302 -28.82 -12.51 11.77
N PRO A 303 -29.95 -11.86 11.45
CA PRO A 303 -30.09 -10.91 10.33
C PRO A 303 -29.22 -9.64 10.42
N LEU A 304 -28.29 -9.56 11.36
CA LEU A 304 -27.35 -8.44 11.50
C LEU A 304 -25.96 -8.76 10.93
N LEU A 305 -25.66 -10.04 10.74
CA LEU A 305 -24.47 -10.51 10.04
C LEU A 305 -25.00 -11.16 8.77
N PRO A 306 -25.09 -10.45 7.63
CA PRO A 306 -25.33 -11.15 6.38
C PRO A 306 -24.30 -12.29 6.28
N PRO A 307 -24.70 -13.48 5.76
CA PRO A 307 -23.72 -14.52 5.49
C PRO A 307 -22.61 -13.84 4.71
N TYR A 308 -21.38 -14.08 5.14
CA TYR A 308 -20.18 -13.43 4.61
C TYR A 308 -20.34 -13.22 3.09
N PHE A 309 -20.42 -11.96 2.65
CA PHE A 309 -20.66 -11.55 1.25
C PHE A 309 -22.02 -11.90 0.63
N SER A 310 -23.14 -11.83 1.37
CA SER A 310 -24.46 -11.71 0.74
C SER A 310 -24.56 -10.37 0.02
N PRO A 311 -24.89 -10.33 -1.30
CA PRO A 311 -25.20 -9.09 -2.01
C PRO A 311 -26.52 -8.45 -1.55
N TYR A 312 -27.26 -9.10 -0.65
CA TYR A 312 -28.54 -8.65 -0.15
C TYR A 312 -28.46 -8.26 1.33
N PHE A 313 -28.89 -7.02 1.60
CA PHE A 313 -29.25 -6.58 2.95
C PHE A 313 -30.35 -7.51 3.49
N PRO A 314 -30.17 -8.14 4.66
CA PRO A 314 -31.29 -8.76 5.35
C PRO A 314 -32.37 -7.71 5.63
N GLN A 315 -33.61 -8.00 5.23
CA GLN A 315 -34.75 -7.14 5.51
C GLN A 315 -34.98 -7.07 7.03
N THR A 316 -34.76 -5.87 7.58
CA THR A 316 -35.25 -5.37 8.88
C THR A 316 -35.36 -6.39 10.01
N ALA A 317 -34.33 -6.47 10.86
CA ALA A 317 -34.53 -6.97 12.22
C ALA A 317 -35.41 -5.96 12.98
N ALA A 318 -36.55 -6.43 13.50
CA ALA A 318 -37.43 -5.62 14.32
C ALA A 318 -36.65 -5.03 15.51
N ALA A 319 -36.71 -3.70 15.66
CA ALA A 319 -36.11 -3.00 16.78
C ALA A 319 -36.71 -3.53 18.09
N GLY A 320 -35.93 -4.31 18.84
CA GLY A 320 -36.31 -4.73 20.19
C GLY A 320 -36.60 -3.50 21.04
N SER A 321 -37.76 -3.47 21.70
CA SER A 321 -38.18 -2.37 22.55
C SER A 321 -37.20 -2.19 23.71
N LEU A 322 -36.41 -1.11 23.67
CA LEU A 322 -35.42 -0.77 24.69
C LEU A 322 -36.06 -0.05 25.87
N THR A 323 -35.59 -0.36 27.08
CA THR A 323 -36.01 0.34 28.31
C THR A 323 -35.37 1.73 28.39
N THR A 324 -36.06 2.68 29.04
CA THR A 324 -35.68 4.10 29.12
C THR A 324 -34.27 4.33 29.68
N SER A 325 -33.87 3.53 30.68
CA SER A 325 -32.53 3.58 31.30
C SER A 325 -31.39 3.25 30.33
N VAL A 326 -31.63 2.35 29.36
CA VAL A 326 -30.63 2.00 28.35
C VAL A 326 -30.46 3.13 27.33
N ASN A 327 -31.51 3.90 27.04
CA ASN A 327 -31.43 5.06 26.15
C ASN A 327 -30.59 6.21 26.72
N ASP A 328 -30.67 6.46 28.03
CA ASP A 328 -29.89 7.53 28.68
C ASP A 328 -28.39 7.19 28.71
N ALA A 329 -28.02 5.95 29.04
CA ALA A 329 -26.61 5.51 29.00
C ALA A 329 -26.03 5.48 27.58
N ARG A 330 -26.85 5.13 26.57
CA ARG A 330 -26.48 5.18 25.15
C ARG A 330 -26.22 6.60 24.65
N ALA A 331 -27.03 7.57 25.06
CA ALA A 331 -26.88 8.97 24.66
C ALA A 331 -25.54 9.59 25.12
N VAL A 332 -24.94 9.06 26.19
CA VAL A 332 -23.61 9.49 26.68
C VAL A 332 -22.46 8.94 25.83
N LEU A 333 -22.59 7.70 25.34
CA LEU A 333 -21.52 7.01 24.61
C LEU A 333 -21.47 7.37 23.13
N ILE A 334 -22.64 7.54 22.50
CA ILE A 334 -22.77 7.78 21.06
C ILE A 334 -22.95 9.29 20.82
N PRO A 335 -22.07 9.95 20.06
CA PRO A 335 -22.30 11.33 19.65
C PRO A 335 -23.61 11.48 18.87
N LYS A 336 -24.26 12.64 18.94
CA LYS A 336 -25.47 12.91 18.14
C LYS A 336 -25.21 12.68 16.64
N PRO A 337 -26.20 12.21 15.86
CA PRO A 337 -26.04 11.92 14.42
C PRO A 337 -25.34 13.02 13.61
N GLU A 338 -25.68 14.28 13.87
CA GLU A 338 -25.09 15.45 13.21
C GLU A 338 -23.62 15.65 13.60
N ALA A 339 -23.28 15.39 14.86
CA ALA A 339 -21.91 15.47 15.35
C ALA A 339 -21.02 14.38 14.72
N ILE A 340 -21.57 13.17 14.48
CA ILE A 340 -20.84 12.09 13.80
C ILE A 340 -20.42 12.52 12.38
N ALA A 341 -21.28 13.24 11.66
CA ALA A 341 -20.94 13.76 10.32
C ALA A 341 -19.76 14.74 10.38
N GLY A 342 -19.76 15.65 11.36
CA GLY A 342 -18.63 16.57 11.60
C GLY A 342 -17.34 15.84 11.97
N ILE A 343 -17.41 14.80 12.81
CA ILE A 343 -16.28 13.95 13.16
C ILE A 343 -15.74 13.23 11.92
N ALA A 344 -16.62 12.62 11.11
CA ALA A 344 -16.25 11.92 9.89
C ALA A 344 -15.49 12.84 8.94
N HIS A 345 -16.02 14.05 8.71
CA HIS A 345 -15.37 15.07 7.89
C HIS A 345 -13.96 15.42 8.40
N GLN A 346 -13.82 15.72 9.69
CA GLN A 346 -12.53 16.06 10.29
C GLN A 346 -11.53 14.89 10.23
N CYS A 347 -12.00 13.66 10.45
CA CYS A 347 -11.17 12.46 10.33
C CYS A 347 -10.67 12.26 8.89
N ASN A 348 -11.51 12.52 7.87
CA ASN A 348 -11.10 12.46 6.47
C ASN A 348 -10.03 13.51 6.15
N LEU A 349 -10.28 14.78 6.50
CA LEU A 349 -9.35 15.88 6.25
C LEU A 349 -7.98 15.63 6.92
N ARG A 350 -7.97 15.19 8.18
CA ARG A 350 -6.73 14.91 8.90
C ARG A 350 -6.03 13.65 8.42
N LYS A 351 -6.76 12.62 7.98
CA LYS A 351 -6.17 11.45 7.33
C LYS A 351 -5.46 11.84 6.03
N ASP A 352 -6.07 12.67 5.20
CA ASP A 352 -5.45 13.12 3.96
C ASP A 352 -4.22 14.00 4.19
N ALA A 353 -4.29 14.90 5.17
CA ALA A 353 -3.13 15.69 5.57
C ALA A 353 -1.98 14.81 6.10
N ALA A 354 -2.29 13.79 6.91
CA ALA A 354 -1.30 12.85 7.42
C ALA A 354 -0.66 12.02 6.31
N LYS A 355 -1.44 11.55 5.33
CA LYS A 355 -0.93 10.83 4.16
C LYS A 355 0.04 11.69 3.34
N LYS A 356 -0.34 12.94 3.03
CA LYS A 356 0.54 13.89 2.32
C LYS A 356 1.84 14.17 3.07
N ALA A 357 1.76 14.32 4.39
CA ALA A 357 2.94 14.53 5.22
C ALA A 357 3.88 13.32 5.24
N GLN A 358 3.32 12.11 5.28
CA GLN A 358 4.07 10.85 5.20
C GLN A 358 4.76 10.69 3.84
N GLU A 359 4.07 10.98 2.74
CA GLU A 359 4.62 10.95 1.37
C GLU A 359 5.75 11.98 1.21
N ALA A 360 5.56 13.21 1.71
CA ALA A 360 6.58 14.25 1.70
C ALA A 360 7.81 13.86 2.55
N SER A 361 7.60 13.24 3.71
CA SER A 361 8.69 12.70 4.53
C SER A 361 9.46 11.61 3.79
N SER A 362 8.77 10.68 3.14
CA SER A 362 9.43 9.63 2.34
C SER A 362 10.24 10.23 1.19
N THR A 363 9.70 11.26 0.53
CA THR A 363 10.39 11.98 -0.57
C THR A 363 11.66 12.67 -0.07
N LEU A 364 11.61 13.34 1.08
CA LEU A 364 12.79 13.99 1.67
C LEU A 364 13.91 12.99 1.96
N PHE A 365 13.58 11.84 2.55
CA PHE A 365 14.57 10.81 2.85
C PHE A 365 15.11 10.15 1.57
N LEU A 366 14.27 9.98 0.55
CA LEU A 366 14.74 9.54 -0.77
C LEU A 366 15.75 10.52 -1.37
N VAL A 367 15.47 11.83 -1.33
CA VAL A 367 16.40 12.87 -1.84
C VAL A 367 17.73 12.80 -1.10
N ASN A 368 17.73 12.69 0.23
CA ASN A 368 18.95 12.57 1.02
C ASN A 368 19.75 11.31 0.66
N TYR A 369 19.07 10.16 0.54
CA TYR A 369 19.68 8.90 0.15
C TYR A 369 20.32 8.98 -1.25
N LEU A 370 19.58 9.50 -2.23
CA LEU A 370 20.05 9.66 -3.60
C LEU A 370 21.20 10.67 -3.68
N THR A 371 21.19 11.73 -2.88
CA THR A 371 22.29 12.71 -2.82
C THR A 371 23.57 12.04 -2.34
N ALA A 372 23.50 11.29 -1.24
CA ALA A 372 24.64 10.54 -0.71
C ALA A 372 25.12 9.44 -1.67
N ALA A 373 24.23 8.79 -2.41
CA ALA A 373 24.58 7.81 -3.44
C ALA A 373 25.30 8.47 -4.63
N ALA A 374 24.77 9.57 -5.15
CA ALA A 374 25.35 10.32 -6.26
C ALA A 374 26.76 10.84 -5.93
N LEU A 375 26.96 11.37 -4.71
CA LEU A 375 28.26 11.79 -4.18
C LEU A 375 29.28 10.64 -4.13
N ARG A 376 28.87 9.45 -3.67
CA ARG A 376 29.75 8.27 -3.61
C ARG A 376 30.17 7.76 -4.98
N MET A 377 29.29 7.92 -5.98
CA MET A 377 29.54 7.50 -7.36
C MET A 377 30.22 8.57 -8.21
N ASP A 378 30.44 9.78 -7.68
CA ASP A 378 30.88 10.96 -8.44
C ASP A 378 30.03 11.23 -9.71
N THR A 379 28.72 11.10 -9.57
CA THR A 379 27.75 11.30 -10.66
C THR A 379 26.71 12.35 -10.28
N PRO A 380 26.06 13.01 -11.26
CA PRO A 380 25.02 14.01 -10.98
C PRO A 380 23.71 13.40 -10.42
N GLY A 381 23.55 12.08 -10.42
CA GLY A 381 22.33 11.39 -10.00
C GLY A 381 22.46 9.87 -10.11
N VAL A 382 21.43 9.15 -9.71
CA VAL A 382 21.42 7.68 -9.69
C VAL A 382 20.71 7.15 -10.93
N ILE A 383 21.38 6.31 -11.70
CA ILE A 383 20.79 5.65 -12.88
C ILE A 383 20.01 4.42 -12.43
N THR A 384 18.78 4.28 -12.93
CA THR A 384 17.91 3.13 -12.67
C THR A 384 17.04 2.82 -13.88
N GLN A 385 16.37 1.68 -13.86
CA GLN A 385 15.36 1.33 -14.87
C GLN A 385 14.01 1.97 -14.54
N ALA A 386 13.34 2.45 -15.59
CA ALA A 386 11.97 2.91 -15.55
C ALA A 386 11.14 2.23 -16.64
N ILE A 387 9.83 2.23 -16.45
CA ILE A 387 8.86 1.71 -17.41
C ILE A 387 8.02 2.87 -17.91
N VAL A 388 7.86 2.96 -19.24
CA VAL A 388 7.00 3.98 -19.84
C VAL A 388 5.53 3.68 -19.55
N THR A 389 4.84 4.61 -18.92
CA THR A 389 3.41 4.48 -18.56
C THR A 389 2.49 5.20 -19.55
N LYS A 390 2.93 6.34 -20.09
CA LYS A 390 2.18 7.11 -21.10
C LYS A 390 3.12 7.80 -22.07
N VAL A 391 2.68 7.91 -23.31
CA VAL A 391 3.33 8.72 -24.34
C VAL A 391 2.47 9.94 -24.63
N LYS A 392 3.04 11.14 -24.51
CA LYS A 392 2.39 12.44 -24.79
C LYS A 392 3.13 13.18 -25.90
N GLU A 393 2.48 14.18 -26.50
CA GLU A 393 3.08 15.03 -27.54
C GLU A 393 4.36 15.74 -27.10
N ASN A 394 4.45 16.11 -25.82
CA ASN A 394 5.56 16.88 -25.27
C ASN A 394 6.41 16.10 -24.24
N GLY A 395 6.20 14.80 -24.08
CA GLY A 395 6.90 14.06 -23.02
C GLY A 395 6.51 12.60 -22.90
N ILE A 396 7.24 11.88 -22.06
CA ILE A 396 6.97 10.48 -21.72
C ILE A 396 6.74 10.38 -20.22
N SER A 397 5.62 9.78 -19.82
CA SER A 397 5.37 9.46 -18.42
C SER A 397 6.01 8.12 -18.09
N PHE A 398 6.61 8.01 -16.92
CA PHE A 398 7.34 6.82 -16.49
C PHE A 398 7.06 6.50 -15.02
N VAL A 399 7.43 5.29 -14.62
CA VAL A 399 7.53 4.88 -13.22
C VAL A 399 8.82 4.12 -13.00
N THR A 400 9.47 4.31 -11.86
CA THR A 400 10.66 3.57 -11.43
C THR A 400 10.26 2.60 -10.32
N PRO A 401 10.11 1.30 -10.60
CA PRO A 401 9.67 0.33 -9.58
C PRO A 401 10.58 0.30 -8.34
N MET A 402 11.90 0.48 -8.54
CA MET A 402 12.90 0.46 -7.47
C MET A 402 12.73 1.57 -6.44
N PHE A 403 12.41 2.79 -6.88
CA PHE A 403 12.31 3.96 -6.01
C PHE A 403 10.88 4.49 -5.86
N GLY A 404 9.89 3.89 -6.53
CA GLY A 404 8.53 4.38 -6.55
C GLY A 404 8.39 5.81 -7.06
N VAL A 405 9.35 6.29 -7.87
CA VAL A 405 9.31 7.62 -8.48
C VAL A 405 8.59 7.51 -9.81
N ASP A 406 7.46 8.19 -9.93
CA ASP A 406 6.76 8.41 -11.19
C ASP A 406 6.84 9.89 -11.62
N GLY A 407 6.63 10.15 -12.91
CA GLY A 407 6.66 11.51 -13.40
C GLY A 407 6.58 11.60 -14.91
N ILE A 408 6.88 12.79 -15.43
CA ILE A 408 6.92 13.08 -16.87
C ILE A 408 8.31 13.60 -17.21
N ILE A 409 8.97 12.94 -18.16
CA ILE A 409 10.15 13.46 -18.81
C ILE A 409 9.67 14.28 -20.01
N TYR A 410 9.70 15.60 -19.89
CA TYR A 410 9.38 16.49 -20.99
C TYR A 410 10.51 16.51 -22.03
N MET A 411 10.14 16.60 -23.30
CA MET A 411 11.09 16.53 -24.42
C MET A 411 12.15 17.64 -24.36
N ASP A 412 11.77 18.84 -23.91
CA ASP A 412 12.67 20.00 -23.71
C ASP A 412 13.68 19.80 -22.56
N ARG A 413 13.42 18.83 -21.67
CA ARG A 413 14.26 18.51 -20.51
C ARG A 413 14.94 17.15 -20.61
N MET A 414 14.73 16.41 -21.71
CA MET A 414 15.41 15.13 -21.95
C MET A 414 16.92 15.29 -22.02
N ALA A 415 17.38 16.45 -22.50
CA ALA A 415 18.78 16.76 -22.68
C ALA A 415 19.20 18.01 -21.87
N ASP A 416 20.50 18.17 -21.64
CA ASP A 416 21.04 19.38 -21.04
C ASP A 416 20.84 20.62 -21.95
N ARG A 417 21.26 21.80 -21.49
CA ARG A 417 21.16 23.05 -22.27
C ARG A 417 21.89 23.01 -23.62
N LYS A 418 22.75 22.02 -23.86
CA LYS A 418 23.48 21.77 -25.11
C LYS A 418 22.86 20.65 -25.96
N GLY A 419 21.72 20.10 -25.54
CA GLY A 419 21.06 18.98 -26.21
C GLY A 419 21.75 17.63 -25.96
N GLN A 420 22.56 17.50 -24.90
CA GLN A 420 23.31 16.29 -24.57
C GLN A 420 22.67 15.45 -23.44
N VAL A 421 22.78 14.13 -23.56
CA VAL A 421 22.37 13.11 -22.59
C VAL A 421 23.56 12.23 -22.27
N VAL A 422 23.72 11.86 -21.00
CA VAL A 422 24.81 11.02 -20.53
C VAL A 422 24.36 9.56 -20.57
N SER A 423 25.16 8.68 -21.17
CA SER A 423 24.96 7.23 -21.12
C SER A 423 25.52 6.64 -19.83
N THR A 424 25.14 5.40 -19.54
CA THR A 424 25.59 4.64 -18.38
C THR A 424 27.11 4.46 -18.27
N ASP A 425 27.83 4.58 -19.39
CA ASP A 425 29.31 4.53 -19.49
C ASP A 425 29.97 5.91 -19.44
N GLY A 426 29.22 6.97 -19.13
CA GLY A 426 29.73 8.34 -19.06
C GLY A 426 29.87 9.06 -20.41
N ARG A 427 29.60 8.41 -21.55
CA ARG A 427 29.62 9.08 -22.87
C ARG A 427 28.49 10.09 -23.01
N LYS A 428 28.72 11.13 -23.80
CA LYS A 428 27.72 12.17 -24.09
C LYS A 428 27.13 11.96 -25.48
N TRP A 429 25.81 11.94 -25.55
CA TRP A 429 25.03 11.76 -26.76
C TRP A 429 24.17 12.99 -27.02
N LYS A 430 24.13 13.49 -28.25
CA LYS A 430 23.27 14.60 -28.64
C LYS A 430 21.93 14.07 -29.15
N LEU A 431 20.83 14.44 -28.50
CA LEU A 431 19.48 14.15 -28.98
C LEU A 431 19.12 15.19 -30.06
N ASN A 432 18.97 14.76 -31.33
CA ASN A 432 18.85 15.68 -32.47
C ASN A 432 17.45 15.78 -33.07
N MET A 433 16.65 14.73 -33.02
CA MET A 433 15.35 14.72 -33.67
C MET A 433 14.41 13.76 -32.95
N TRP A 434 13.13 14.12 -32.87
CA TRP A 434 12.09 13.22 -32.42
C TRP A 434 10.84 13.35 -33.28
N SER A 435 10.10 12.25 -33.39
CA SER A 435 8.76 12.22 -34.00
C SER A 435 7.81 11.58 -33.01
N VAL A 436 6.69 12.25 -32.73
CA VAL A 436 5.60 11.67 -31.95
C VAL A 436 4.55 11.13 -32.91
N LYS A 437 4.23 9.85 -32.78
CA LYS A 437 3.06 9.22 -33.41
C LYS A 437 2.09 8.84 -32.28
N PRO A 438 0.79 8.62 -32.58
CA PRO A 438 -0.12 8.05 -31.60
C PRO A 438 0.50 6.77 -31.01
N ALA A 439 0.67 6.73 -29.69
CA ALA A 439 1.25 5.62 -28.92
C ALA A 439 2.77 5.35 -29.04
N SER A 440 3.57 6.19 -29.72
CA SER A 440 5.03 6.02 -29.73
C SER A 440 5.82 7.32 -29.92
N VAL A 441 7.00 7.40 -29.32
CA VAL A 441 8.00 8.46 -29.56
C VAL A 441 9.24 7.83 -30.16
N THR A 442 9.70 8.33 -31.30
CA THR A 442 11.02 7.96 -31.85
C THR A 442 12.03 9.03 -31.49
N LEU A 443 13.15 8.65 -30.88
CA LEU A 443 14.29 9.47 -30.47
C LEU A 443 15.49 9.18 -31.39
N VAL A 444 16.19 10.21 -31.86
CA VAL A 444 17.41 10.07 -32.66
C VAL A 444 18.59 10.67 -31.91
N TRP A 445 19.53 9.81 -31.53
CA TRP A 445 20.77 10.10 -30.83
C TRP A 445 21.94 10.21 -31.81
N LYS A 446 22.85 11.16 -31.62
CA LYS A 446 24.16 11.16 -32.29
C LYS A 446 25.28 11.21 -31.26
N ALA A 447 26.34 10.45 -31.47
CA ALA A 447 27.52 10.51 -30.61
C ALA A 447 28.13 11.91 -30.62
N VAL A 448 28.48 12.45 -29.46
CA VAL A 448 29.31 13.65 -29.37
C VAL A 448 30.77 13.22 -29.48
N PRO A 449 31.57 13.72 -30.44
CA PRO A 449 32.99 13.41 -30.52
C PRO A 449 33.68 13.83 -29.22
N GLN A 450 34.28 12.87 -28.52
CA GLN A 450 35.14 13.16 -27.37
C GLN A 450 36.41 13.84 -27.88
N PRO A 451 36.88 14.95 -27.26
CA PRO A 451 38.21 15.45 -27.56
C PRO A 451 39.23 14.36 -27.20
N SER A 452 40.23 14.13 -28.05
CA SER A 452 41.27 13.12 -27.82
C SER A 452 41.99 13.38 -26.50
N THR A 453 41.58 12.70 -25.44
CA THR A 453 42.33 12.66 -24.17
C THR A 453 43.19 11.41 -24.14
N ASN A 454 44.46 11.61 -23.81
CA ASN A 454 45.46 10.58 -23.55
C ASN A 454 44.91 9.41 -22.70
N PRO A 455 45.41 8.18 -22.90
CA PRO A 455 44.89 6.98 -22.24
C PRO A 455 45.32 6.96 -20.77
N LYS A 456 44.55 7.62 -19.92
CA LYS A 456 44.48 7.38 -18.48
C LYS A 456 43.04 7.64 -18.01
N ALA A 457 42.10 6.88 -18.57
CA ALA A 457 40.83 6.65 -17.89
C ALA A 457 41.13 5.71 -16.71
N SER A 458 40.89 6.20 -15.50
CA SER A 458 41.18 5.51 -14.25
C SER A 458 40.30 4.28 -14.07
N ASP A 459 40.81 3.28 -13.35
CA ASP A 459 40.16 2.01 -12.99
C ASP A 459 38.74 2.14 -12.39
N SER A 460 38.32 3.35 -12.01
CA SER A 460 36.98 3.71 -11.52
C SER A 460 35.88 3.65 -12.59
N GLU A 461 36.15 3.99 -13.85
CA GLU A 461 35.15 3.96 -14.93
C GLU A 461 34.83 2.52 -15.39
N HIS A 462 35.84 1.63 -15.34
CA HIS A 462 35.65 0.19 -15.60
C HIS A 462 34.93 -0.54 -14.47
N GLN A 463 35.06 -0.09 -13.22
CA GLN A 463 34.29 -0.63 -12.09
C GLN A 463 32.79 -0.31 -12.19
N LEU A 464 32.41 0.87 -12.70
CA LEU A 464 31.01 1.24 -12.91
C LEU A 464 30.34 0.35 -13.98
N ALA A 465 31.03 0.09 -15.09
CA ALA A 465 30.55 -0.78 -16.17
C ALA A 465 30.41 -2.25 -15.72
N ASN A 466 31.36 -2.75 -14.90
CA ASN A 466 31.32 -4.11 -14.36
C ASN A 466 30.29 -4.32 -13.23
N MET A 467 29.92 -3.26 -12.48
CA MET A 467 28.82 -3.34 -11.52
C MET A 467 27.44 -3.30 -12.19
N LEU A 468 27.33 -2.63 -13.34
CA LEU A 468 26.08 -2.50 -14.12
C LEU A 468 25.77 -3.76 -14.97
N SER A 469 26.79 -4.51 -15.40
CA SER A 469 26.59 -5.80 -16.09
C SER A 469 26.00 -6.89 -15.19
N ALA A 470 26.15 -6.76 -13.86
CA ALA A 470 25.57 -7.66 -12.87
C ALA A 470 24.06 -7.45 -12.62
N LEU A 471 23.44 -6.43 -13.23
CA LEU A 471 22.01 -6.10 -13.10
C LEU A 471 21.18 -6.51 -14.34
N VAL A 472 21.75 -7.25 -15.28
CA VAL A 472 21.02 -7.76 -16.45
C VAL A 472 20.24 -9.01 -16.07
N ILE A 473 18.98 -8.81 -15.67
CA ILE A 473 17.97 -9.87 -15.59
C ILE A 473 17.04 -9.75 -16.80
N ASP A 474 17.23 -10.72 -17.69
CA ASP A 474 16.30 -11.42 -18.59
C ASP A 474 15.30 -10.67 -19.52
N ASP A 475 15.07 -11.36 -20.62
CA ASP A 475 14.61 -10.96 -21.95
C ASP A 475 13.09 -10.66 -22.04
N THR A 476 12.68 -9.39 -21.87
CA THR A 476 11.29 -8.95 -22.15
C THR A 476 11.23 -7.48 -22.60
N ARG A 477 10.76 -7.24 -23.84
CA ARG A 477 10.43 -5.93 -24.47
C ARG A 477 11.35 -4.76 -24.07
N HIS A 478 12.54 -4.74 -24.66
CA HIS A 478 13.39 -3.54 -24.69
C HIS A 478 12.97 -2.60 -25.82
N SER A 479 13.20 -1.29 -25.63
CA SER A 479 13.04 -0.30 -26.70
C SER A 479 13.79 -0.73 -27.96
N VAL A 480 13.18 -0.61 -29.14
CA VAL A 480 13.83 -0.97 -30.40
C VAL A 480 14.90 0.07 -30.72
N VAL A 481 16.15 -0.37 -30.89
CA VAL A 481 17.32 0.46 -31.17
C VAL A 481 17.87 0.08 -32.55
N ASP A 482 17.75 0.97 -33.52
CA ASP A 482 18.36 0.83 -34.85
C ASP A 482 19.67 1.62 -34.91
N LEU A 483 20.77 0.93 -35.23
CA LEU A 483 22.10 1.51 -35.42
C LEU A 483 22.31 1.88 -36.89
N GLY A 484 22.47 3.17 -37.17
CA GLY A 484 22.80 3.68 -38.51
C GLY A 484 24.22 4.25 -38.55
N CYS A 485 25.13 3.57 -39.24
CA CYS A 485 26.49 4.08 -39.50
C CYS A 485 26.55 4.77 -40.86
N ASN A 486 26.40 6.09 -40.89
CA ASN A 486 26.75 6.91 -42.06
C ASN A 486 27.98 7.74 -41.71
N GLY A 487 29.13 7.37 -42.29
CA GLY A 487 30.41 8.12 -42.33
C GLY A 487 30.67 9.12 -41.18
N THR A 488 31.55 8.74 -40.26
CA THR A 488 32.15 9.55 -39.17
C THR A 488 31.28 9.90 -37.94
N THR A 489 29.97 9.65 -37.94
CA THR A 489 29.13 9.84 -36.73
C THR A 489 28.14 8.68 -36.51
N GLU A 490 28.27 7.96 -35.40
CA GLU A 490 27.29 6.96 -34.94
C GLU A 490 25.96 7.65 -34.62
N THR A 491 24.89 7.22 -35.32
CA THR A 491 23.53 7.67 -35.08
C THR A 491 22.69 6.49 -34.63
N ILE A 492 21.99 6.64 -33.51
CA ILE A 492 21.11 5.62 -32.95
C ILE A 492 19.68 6.12 -32.98
N THR A 493 18.76 5.32 -33.51
CA THR A 493 17.32 5.62 -33.47
C THR A 493 16.64 4.69 -32.48
N GLN A 494 15.93 5.24 -31.49
CA GLN A 494 15.23 4.48 -30.46
C GLN A 494 13.74 4.81 -30.51
N THR A 495 12.87 3.81 -30.67
CA THR A 495 11.41 4.02 -30.58
C THR A 495 10.90 3.52 -29.24
N LEU A 496 10.21 4.40 -28.51
CA LEU A 496 9.61 4.18 -27.20
C LEU A 496 8.09 4.08 -27.29
N ARG A 497 7.54 3.07 -26.64
CA ARG A 497 6.11 2.76 -26.53
C ARG A 497 5.74 2.57 -25.06
N ILE A 498 4.45 2.49 -24.77
CA ILE A 498 3.95 2.11 -23.44
C ILE A 498 4.49 0.71 -23.09
N PHE A 499 4.91 0.53 -21.85
CA PHE A 499 5.59 -0.66 -21.29
C PHE A 499 7.05 -0.88 -21.70
N ASP A 500 7.62 -0.04 -22.56
CA ASP A 500 9.06 -0.15 -22.85
C ASP A 500 9.88 0.17 -21.60
N LYS A 501 10.88 -0.67 -21.33
CA LYS A 501 11.89 -0.43 -20.30
C LYS A 501 12.91 0.60 -20.83
N ILE A 502 13.16 1.64 -20.05
CA ILE A 502 14.13 2.69 -20.34
C ILE A 502 15.08 2.91 -19.16
N SER A 503 16.28 3.40 -19.43
CA SER A 503 17.18 3.87 -18.38
C SER A 503 16.89 5.34 -18.07
N VAL A 504 16.84 5.69 -16.80
CA VAL A 504 16.66 7.07 -16.35
C VAL A 504 17.67 7.43 -15.27
N CYS A 505 18.09 8.69 -15.24
CA CYS A 505 18.91 9.26 -14.18
C CYS A 505 18.03 10.09 -13.25
N ILE A 506 17.94 9.67 -11.99
CA ILE A 506 17.23 10.40 -10.92
C ILE A 506 18.22 11.36 -10.27
N ILE A 507 17.96 12.65 -10.44
CA ILE A 507 18.78 13.75 -9.95
C ILE A 507 18.09 14.32 -8.71
N PRO A 508 18.71 14.22 -7.51
CA PRO A 508 18.16 14.81 -6.31
C PRO A 508 18.33 16.33 -6.34
N GLU A 509 17.28 17.07 -5.99
CA GLU A 509 17.29 18.52 -5.80
C GLU A 509 17.06 18.82 -4.31
N THR A 510 17.91 19.65 -3.72
CA THR A 510 17.91 19.89 -2.27
C THR A 510 17.08 21.10 -1.83
N SER A 511 16.70 21.99 -2.76
CA SER A 511 15.97 23.23 -2.45
C SER A 511 15.00 23.65 -3.57
N PRO A 512 13.69 23.36 -3.45
CA PRO A 512 13.08 22.49 -2.43
C PRO A 512 13.43 21.01 -2.65
N PRO A 513 13.40 20.16 -1.60
CA PRO A 513 13.62 18.72 -1.71
C PRO A 513 12.68 18.08 -2.75
N SER A 514 13.25 17.66 -3.88
CA SER A 514 12.51 17.02 -4.95
C SER A 514 13.44 16.15 -5.80
N VAL A 515 12.87 15.39 -6.72
CA VAL A 515 13.64 14.59 -7.68
C VAL A 515 13.30 15.03 -9.09
N THR A 516 14.33 15.31 -9.89
CA THR A 516 14.20 15.53 -11.33
C THR A 516 14.71 14.29 -12.04
N VAL A 517 13.95 13.79 -13.02
CA VAL A 517 14.33 12.60 -13.78
C VAL A 517 14.65 12.98 -15.21
N LYS A 518 15.79 12.48 -15.70
CA LYS A 518 16.20 12.61 -17.09
C LYS A 518 16.32 11.24 -17.73
N LEU A 519 16.12 11.18 -19.04
CA LEU A 519 16.40 9.98 -19.80
C LEU A 519 17.92 9.71 -19.74
N ALA A 520 18.31 8.47 -19.56
CA ALA A 520 19.69 8.03 -19.66
C ALA A 520 19.80 7.09 -20.87
N MET A 521 20.89 7.21 -21.63
CA MET A 521 21.11 6.30 -22.76
C MET A 521 21.40 4.90 -22.21
N PRO A 522 20.69 3.84 -22.70
CA PRO A 522 20.96 2.47 -22.29
C PRO A 522 22.40 2.08 -22.66
N TYR A 523 23.01 1.22 -21.85
CA TYR A 523 24.30 0.63 -22.17
C TYR A 523 24.16 -0.20 -23.44
N ILE A 524 24.84 0.20 -24.51
CA ILE A 524 24.93 -0.61 -25.72
C ILE A 524 26.18 -1.46 -25.55
N ASN A 525 26.00 -2.75 -25.26
CA ASN A 525 27.08 -3.71 -25.42
C ASN A 525 27.46 -3.70 -26.90
N ASN A 526 28.72 -3.40 -27.19
CA ASN A 526 29.31 -3.56 -28.51
C ASN A 526 29.28 -5.03 -28.94
#